data_AF-A0A2V9R6J2-F1
#
_entry.id   AF-A0A2V9R6J2-F1
#
_cell.length_a   1.000
_cell.length_b   1.000
_cell.length_c   1.000
_cell.angle_alpha   90.00
_cell.angle_beta   90.00
_cell.angle_gamma   90.00
#
_symmetry.space_group_name_H-M   'P 1'
#
loop_
_entity.id
_entity.type
_entity.pdbx_description
1 polymer ?
#
loop_
_entity_poly.entity_id
_entity_poly.type
_entity_poly.pdbx_seq_one_letter_code
_entity_poly.pdbx_strand_id
1 'polypeptide(L)' 'MIAVVRGKQSAESELKKFEDSQDSSDRNEGWRYFIEKTGLKAGTDPAEATQHRQAELEGREANALRDPKTPNFSSPDRQR' A
#
# COMPACT_ATOMS: atom_id res chain seq x y z
N MET A 1 -7.85 6.64 -2.69
CA MET A 1 -7.59 7.82 -1.84
C MET A 1 -7.00 7.35 -0.52
N ILE A 2 -6.12 8.12 0.12
CA ILE A 2 -5.47 7.78 1.40
C ILE A 2 -5.93 8.75 2.49
N ALA A 3 -6.10 8.27 3.71
CA ALA A 3 -6.37 9.10 4.89
C ALA A 3 -5.28 8.88 5.95
N VAL A 4 -4.74 9.97 6.53
CA VAL A 4 -3.78 9.90 7.64
C VAL A 4 -4.52 10.10 8.96
N VAL A 5 -4.67 9.02 9.71
CA VAL A 5 -5.45 8.99 10.95
C VAL A 5 -4.53 8.86 12.16
N ARG A 6 -4.77 9.64 13.21
CA ARG A 6 -4.02 9.55 14.47
C ARG A 6 -4.52 8.36 15.29
N GLY A 7 -3.62 7.45 15.62
CA GLY A 7 -3.87 6.36 16.57
C GLY A 7 -4.54 5.14 15.93
N LYS A 8 -4.23 3.96 16.50
CA LYS A 8 -4.63 2.66 15.94
C LYS A 8 -6.15 2.47 15.89
N GLN A 9 -6.85 2.70 17.00
CA GLN A 9 -8.28 2.45 17.10
C GLN A 9 -9.11 3.32 16.15
N SER A 10 -8.71 4.58 15.98
CA SER A 10 -9.31 5.49 15.00
C SER A 10 -9.05 5.03 13.57
N ALA A 11 -7.83 4.56 13.27
CA ALA A 11 -7.50 4.02 11.96
C ALA A 11 -8.31 2.75 11.64
N GLU A 12 -8.51 1.86 12.61
CA GLU A 12 -9.35 0.65 12.46
C GLU A 12 -10.82 0.99 12.21
N SER A 13 -11.33 1.99 12.93
CA SER A 13 -12.70 2.48 12.72
C SER A 13 -12.89 3.09 11.33
N GLU A 14 -11.89 3.84 10.85
CA GLU A 14 -11.94 4.47 9.53
C GLU A 14 -11.77 3.45 8.40
N LEU A 15 -10.88 2.46 8.58
CA LEU A 15 -10.72 1.34 7.64
C LEU A 15 -12.06 0.65 7.38
N LYS A 16 -12.82 0.35 8.44
CA LYS A 16 -14.12 -0.29 8.33
C LYS A 16 -15.09 0.53 7.47
N LYS A 17 -15.13 1.86 7.65
CA LYS A 17 -15.97 2.74 6.83
C LYS A 17 -15.57 2.70 5.36
N PHE A 18 -14.27 2.73 5.07
CA PHE A 18 -13.78 2.64 3.70
C PHE A 18 -14.16 1.30 3.06
N GLU A 19 -13.96 0.18 3.77
CA GLU A 19 -14.36 -1.15 3.31
C GLU A 19 -15.87 -1.27 3.06
N ASP A 20 -16.69 -0.74 3.97
CA ASP A 20 -18.15 -0.73 3.86
C ASP A 20 -18.62 0.13 2.67
N SER A 21 -17.90 1.21 2.36
CA SER A 21 -18.17 2.11 1.22
C SER A 21 -17.51 1.68 -0.11
N GLN A 22 -16.68 0.62 -0.09
CA GLN A 22 -15.91 0.22 -1.26
C GLN A 22 -16.84 -0.35 -2.35
N ASP A 23 -16.60 0.08 -3.59
CA ASP A 23 -17.35 -0.42 -4.74
C ASP A 23 -17.15 -1.94 -4.93
N SER A 24 -18.22 -2.60 -5.34
CA SER A 24 -18.22 -4.05 -5.55
C SER A 24 -17.29 -4.50 -6.69
N SER A 25 -17.15 -3.69 -7.74
CA SER A 25 -16.24 -3.98 -8.87
C SER A 25 -14.79 -3.97 -8.40
N ASP A 26 -14.36 -2.95 -7.67
CA ASP A 26 -13.03 -2.88 -7.05
C ASP A 26 -12.76 -4.10 -6.16
N ARG A 27 -13.75 -4.51 -5.35
CA ARG A 27 -13.61 -5.72 -4.50
C ARG A 27 -13.42 -7.00 -5.30
N ASN A 28 -14.12 -7.12 -6.43
CA ASN A 28 -14.06 -8.27 -7.32
C ASN A 28 -12.72 -8.33 -8.08
N GLU A 29 -12.14 -7.17 -8.39
CA GLU A 29 -10.78 -7.05 -8.93
C GLU A 29 -9.68 -7.28 -7.88
N GLY A 30 -10.06 -7.44 -6.60
CA GLY A 30 -9.16 -7.77 -5.51
C GLY A 30 -8.57 -6.56 -4.78
N TRP A 31 -8.99 -5.34 -5.10
CA TRP A 31 -8.57 -4.14 -4.38
C TRP A 31 -9.10 -4.16 -2.94
N ARG A 32 -8.24 -3.76 -1.98
CA ARG A 32 -8.57 -3.69 -0.56
C ARG A 32 -7.87 -2.51 0.11
N TYR A 33 -8.58 -1.88 1.05
CA TYR A 33 -7.99 -0.93 1.98
C TYR A 33 -7.20 -1.67 3.07
N PHE A 34 -6.17 -1.02 3.60
CA PHE A 34 -5.37 -1.52 4.73
C PHE A 34 -4.77 -0.36 5.52
N ILE A 35 -4.34 -0.66 6.75
CA ILE A 35 -3.66 0.31 7.60
C ILE A 35 -2.15 0.11 7.47
N GLU A 36 -1.44 1.22 7.25
CA GLU A 36 0.01 1.25 7.32
C GLU A 36 0.47 2.29 8.35
N LYS A 37 1.60 2.02 9.01
CA LYS A 37 2.29 3.03 9.83
C LYS A 37 2.97 4.03 8.90
N THR A 38 2.80 5.31 9.19
CA THR A 38 3.43 6.39 8.45
C THR A 38 3.98 7.46 9.40
N GLY A 39 5.01 8.18 8.96
CA GLY A 39 5.51 9.39 9.63
C GLY A 39 4.71 10.65 9.27
N LEU A 40 3.76 10.56 8.34
CA LEU A 40 2.89 11.68 7.96
C LEU A 40 2.01 12.11 9.13
N LYS A 41 1.74 13.41 9.22
CA LYS A 41 0.91 13.97 10.28
C LYS A 41 -0.56 13.69 9.99
N ALA A 42 -1.33 13.37 11.03
CA ALA A 42 -2.77 13.27 10.88
C ALA A 42 -3.35 14.61 10.41
N GLY A 43 -4.28 14.55 9.44
CA GLY A 43 -4.83 15.73 8.78
C GLY A 43 -4.00 16.27 7.61
N THR A 44 -2.91 15.59 7.21
CA THR A 44 -2.27 15.85 5.90
C THR A 44 -3.30 15.68 4.78
N ASP A 45 -3.25 16.57 3.79
CA ASP A 45 -4.13 16.51 2.62
C ASP A 45 -4.03 15.14 1.92
N PRO A 46 -5.15 14.51 1.52
CA PRO A 46 -5.12 13.20 0.89
C PRO A 46 -4.28 13.13 -0.40
N ALA A 47 -4.24 14.20 -1.20
CA ALA A 47 -3.45 14.23 -2.43
C ALA A 47 -1.96 14.32 -2.10
N GLU A 48 -1.59 15.20 -1.15
CA GLU A 48 -0.22 15.31 -0.64
C GLU A 48 0.27 13.98 -0.03
N ALA A 49 -0.55 13.35 0.83
CA ALA A 49 -0.23 12.06 1.44
C ALA A 49 -0.03 10.96 0.38
N THR A 50 -0.83 10.98 -0.69
CA THR A 50 -0.71 10.03 -1.80
C THR A 50 0.60 10.25 -2.57
N GLN A 51 0.96 11.50 -2.87
CA GLN A 51 2.21 11.83 -3.55
C GLN A 51 3.44 11.42 -2.74
N HIS A 52 3.45 11.70 -1.43
CA HIS A 52 4.53 11.28 -0.55
C HIS A 52 4.71 9.76 -0.53
N ARG A 53 3.61 9.02 -0.40
CA ARG A 53 3.64 7.55 -0.40
C ARG A 53 4.15 7.01 -1.73
N GLN A 54 3.68 7.58 -2.85
CA GLN A 54 4.11 7.17 -4.19
C GLN A 54 5.62 7.36 -4.37
N ALA A 55 6.15 8.52 -3.96
CA ALA A 55 7.60 8.78 -4.02
C ALA A 55 8.42 7.82 -3.14
N GLU A 56 7.93 7.45 -1.96
CA GLU A 56 8.60 6.43 -1.13
C GLU A 56 8.62 5.05 -1.79
N LEU A 57 7.52 4.64 -2.42
CA LEU A 57 7.44 3.37 -3.14
C LEU A 57 8.41 3.34 -4.32
N GLU A 58 8.41 4.39 -5.15
CA GLU A 58 9.33 4.54 -6.27
C GLU A 58 10.80 4.49 -5.81
N GLY A 59 11.13 5.11 -4.67
CA GLY A 59 12.45 5.03 -4.07
C GLY A 59 12.84 3.61 -3.65
N ARG A 60 11.91 2.85 -3.04
CA ARG A 60 12.14 1.45 -2.65
C ARG A 60 12.34 0.56 -3.89
N GLU A 61 11.52 0.73 -4.92
CA GLU A 61 11.63 -0.01 -6.18
C GLU A 61 12.94 0.30 -6.91
N ALA A 62 13.32 1.57 -7.01
CA ALA A 62 14.58 1.98 -7.62
C ALA A 62 15.81 1.41 -6.89
N ASN A 63 15.76 1.34 -5.56
CA ASN A 63 16.82 0.72 -4.76
C ASN A 63 16.85 -0.80 -4.94
N ALA A 64 15.69 -1.47 -4.98
CA ALA A 64 15.60 -2.91 -5.22
C ALA A 64 16.17 -3.32 -6.59
N LEU A 65 15.99 -2.49 -7.62
CA LEU A 65 16.58 -2.72 -8.95
C LEU A 65 18.11 -2.53 -8.99
N ARG A 66 18.66 -1.75 -8.06
CA ARG A 66 20.11 -1.49 -7.94
C ARG A 66 20.82 -2.49 -7.06
N ASP A 67 20.08 -3.25 -6.24
CA ASP A 67 20.62 -4.29 -5.38
C ASP A 67 20.86 -5.57 -6.22
N PRO A 68 22.10 -6.02 -6.44
CA PRO A 68 22.41 -7.19 -7.28
C PRO A 68 21.97 -8.53 -6.66
N LYS A 69 21.27 -8.51 -5.52
CA LYS A 69 20.83 -9.68 -4.77
C LYS A 69 19.36 -9.98 -5.03
N THR A 70 18.99 -10.12 -6.30
CA THR A 70 17.81 -10.92 -6.64
C THR A 70 18.19 -12.40 -6.51
N PRO A 71 17.56 -13.19 -5.64
CA PRO A 71 17.62 -14.63 -5.78
C PRO A 71 16.98 -14.92 -7.15
N ASN A 72 17.79 -15.42 -8.07
CA ASN A 72 17.31 -15.91 -9.35
C ASN A 72 16.31 -17.03 -9.02
N PHE A 73 15.01 -16.76 -9.07
CA PHE A 73 13.99 -17.79 -8.95
C PHE A 73 13.94 -18.53 -10.29
N SER A 74 15.00 -19.29 -10.55
CA SER A 74 15.00 -20.34 -11.57
C SER A 74 13.88 -21.30 -11.19
N SER A 75 12.77 -21.24 -11.92
CA SER A 75 11.69 -22.21 -11.78
C SER A 75 12.29 -23.61 -11.98
N PRO A 76 12.11 -24.56 -11.04
CA PRO A 76 12.61 -25.91 -11.26
C PRO A 76 11.85 -26.53 -12.42
N ASP A 77 12.64 -27.11 -13.33
CA ASP A 77 12.23 -27.80 -14.54
C ASP A 77 10.96 -28.65 -14.36
N ARG A 78 9.99 -28.40 -15.25
CA ARG A 78 8.87 -29.31 -15.48
C ARG A 78 9.41 -30.49 -16.31
N GLN A 79 10.03 -31.48 -15.66
CA GLN A 79 10.36 -32.75 -16.30
C GLN A 79 9.07 -33.47 -16.72
N ARG A 80 9.06 -33.86 -18.00
CA ARG A 80 8.02 -34.65 -18.69
C ARG A 80 8.03 -36.11 -18.27
#